data_AF-A0AAD5MT25-F1
#
_entry.id   AF-A0AAD5MT25-F1
#
_cell.length_a   1.000
_cell.length_b   1.000
_cell.length_c   1.000
_cell.angle_alpha   90.00
_cell.angle_beta   90.00
_cell.angle_gamma   90.00
#
_symmetry.space_group_name_H-M   'P 1'
#
loop_
_entity.id
_entity.type
_entity.pdbx_description
1 polymer ?
#
loop_
_entity_poly.entity_id
_entity_poly.type
_entity_poly.pdbx_seq_one_letter_code
_entity_poly.pdbx_strand_id
1 'polypeptide(L)'
;MKIVDTFRSFVKPERNPVLDPFCTQLTGISQKAVDSAPVFKDVYRSFRDWMAKHSLGDSGYRYAFVTDGPHDLWKFFQFQCILSNFEVIPHDCRFFINVKRIFEQRVIKLVKGNGQSAIQNMLSYYGLSFKGRKHCGLDDAINIARLCIKLMQDKIELRINQKMTRRLDRNEDRRIDELAKSSDRGDVFDYHVWHRKLPLKLRHVTRDEFLSGEYLDCDSCDDLDE
;
A
#
# COMPACT_ATOMS: atom_id res chain seq x y z
N MET A 1 -20.82 -8.82 -5.21
CA MET A 1 -19.88 -8.00 -4.41
C MET A 1 -19.98 -6.55 -4.86
N LYS A 2 -19.96 -5.59 -3.92
CA LYS A 2 -20.07 -4.16 -4.20
C LYS A 2 -19.20 -3.36 -3.20
N ILE A 3 -18.85 -2.14 -3.57
CA ILE A 3 -18.28 -1.16 -2.62
C ILE A 3 -19.42 -0.76 -1.67
N VAL A 4 -19.17 -0.78 -0.36
CA VAL A 4 -20.19 -0.52 0.67
C VAL A 4 -20.01 0.82 1.36
N ASP A 5 -18.77 1.31 1.45
CA ASP A 5 -18.46 2.62 2.01
C ASP A 5 -17.07 3.10 1.53
N THR A 6 -16.76 4.38 1.73
CA THR A 6 -15.49 5.02 1.36
C THR A 6 -15.05 6.03 2.42
N PHE A 7 -13.76 6.04 2.75
CA PHE A 7 -13.14 7.07 3.57
C PHE A 7 -12.18 7.93 2.74
N ARG A 8 -12.22 9.24 2.93
CA ARG A 8 -11.28 10.18 2.33
C ARG A 8 -10.98 11.33 3.29
N SER A 9 -9.70 11.65 3.43
CA SER A 9 -9.24 12.88 4.06
C SER A 9 -8.01 13.40 3.33
N PHE A 10 -7.82 14.72 3.32
CA PHE A 10 -6.50 15.30 3.11
C PHE A 10 -5.72 15.27 4.43
N VAL A 11 -4.40 15.43 4.34
CA VAL A 11 -3.51 15.48 5.50
C VAL A 11 -2.65 16.73 5.35
N LYS A 12 -2.49 17.50 6.43
CA LYS A 12 -1.58 18.63 6.47
C LYS A 12 -0.14 18.14 6.66
N PRO A 13 0.77 18.38 5.69
CA PRO A 13 2.17 18.02 5.86
C PRO A 13 2.88 18.98 6.81
N GLU A 14 3.60 18.44 7.80
CA GLU A 14 4.29 19.24 8.82
C GLU A 14 5.76 19.53 8.45
N ARG A 15 6.42 18.62 7.71
CA ARG A 15 7.82 18.76 7.29
C ARG A 15 7.99 19.71 6.12
N ASN A 16 7.15 19.57 5.09
CA ASN A 16 7.15 20.40 3.88
C ASN A 16 5.71 20.91 3.67
N PRO A 17 5.28 21.98 4.37
CA PRO A 17 3.90 22.42 4.38
C PRO A 17 3.44 23.03 3.04
N VAL A 18 4.37 23.59 2.26
CA VAL A 18 4.10 24.15 0.94
C VAL A 18 4.28 23.07 -0.12
N LEU A 19 3.22 22.80 -0.88
CA LEU A 19 3.22 21.81 -1.95
C LEU A 19 4.02 22.31 -3.15
N ASP A 20 4.89 21.46 -3.66
CA ASP A 20 5.57 21.70 -4.93
C ASP A 20 4.54 21.78 -6.09
N PRO A 21 4.72 22.67 -7.07
CA PRO A 21 3.84 22.77 -8.24
C PRO A 21 3.65 21.44 -8.97
N PHE A 22 4.69 20.62 -9.07
CA PHE A 22 4.62 19.28 -9.65
C PHE A 22 3.66 18.38 -8.84
N CYS A 23 3.75 18.38 -7.51
CA CYS A 23 2.86 17.61 -6.65
C CYS A 23 1.40 18.04 -6.82
N THR A 24 1.15 19.35 -6.89
CA THR A 24 -0.19 19.91 -7.13
C THR A 24 -0.72 19.48 -8.49
N GLN A 25 0.08 19.60 -9.56
CA GLN A 25 -0.31 19.19 -10.91
C GLN A 25 -0.58 17.70 -10.99
N LEU A 26 0.30 16.87 -10.41
CA LEU A 26 0.20 15.42 -10.46
C LEU A 26 -1.05 14.94 -9.70
N THR A 27 -1.21 15.36 -8.44
CA THR A 27 -2.26 14.83 -7.53
C THR A 27 -3.59 15.58 -7.61
N GLY A 28 -3.58 16.83 -8.11
CA GLY A 28 -4.74 17.71 -8.12
C GLY A 28 -5.10 18.28 -6.74
N ILE A 29 -4.25 18.08 -5.73
CA ILE A 29 -4.46 18.59 -4.38
C ILE A 29 -4.00 20.04 -4.33
N SER A 30 -4.88 20.96 -3.93
CA SER A 30 -4.54 22.37 -3.76
C SER A 30 -3.86 22.66 -2.43
N GLN A 31 -3.05 23.71 -2.36
CA GLN A 31 -2.45 24.20 -1.12
C GLN A 31 -3.51 24.46 -0.04
N LYS A 32 -4.62 25.13 -0.40
CA LYS A 32 -5.74 25.40 0.51
C LYS A 32 -6.32 24.12 1.13
N ALA A 33 -6.35 23.02 0.37
CA ALA A 33 -6.88 21.76 0.86
C ALA A 33 -5.98 21.13 1.93
N VAL A 34 -4.66 21.25 1.83
CA VAL A 34 -3.74 20.74 2.86
C VAL A 34 -3.56 21.72 4.03
N ASP A 35 -3.66 23.03 3.80
CA ASP A 35 -3.56 24.05 4.86
C ASP A 35 -4.66 23.91 5.91
N SER A 36 -5.88 23.58 5.45
CA SER A 36 -7.07 23.39 6.26
C SER A 36 -7.27 21.95 6.74
N ALA A 37 -6.40 21.02 6.35
CA ALA A 37 -6.51 19.62 6.72
C ALA A 37 -5.99 19.37 8.15
N PRO A 38 -6.50 18.33 8.83
CA PRO A 38 -5.89 17.81 10.05
C PRO A 38 -4.52 17.17 9.78
N VAL A 39 -3.69 17.08 10.83
CA VAL A 39 -2.40 16.38 10.79
C VAL A 39 -2.61 14.86 10.71
N PHE A 40 -1.56 14.14 10.31
CA PHE A 40 -1.66 12.70 10.02
C PHE A 40 -2.22 11.87 11.17
N LYS A 41 -1.78 12.15 12.42
CA LYS A 41 -2.26 11.42 13.61
C LYS A 41 -3.78 11.51 13.78
N ASP A 42 -4.38 12.67 13.52
CA ASP A 42 -5.82 12.87 13.67
C ASP A 42 -6.62 12.27 12.51
N VAL A 43 -6.07 12.31 11.29
CA VAL A 43 -6.64 11.59 10.16
C VAL A 43 -6.60 10.09 10.39
N TYR A 44 -5.49 9.56 10.93
CA TYR A 44 -5.36 8.15 11.23
C TYR A 44 -6.37 7.72 12.30
N ARG A 45 -6.57 8.51 13.37
CA ARG A 45 -7.65 8.27 14.35
C ARG A 45 -9.02 8.25 13.69
N SER A 46 -9.34 9.25 12.86
CA SER A 46 -10.61 9.32 12.13
C SER A 46 -10.81 8.12 11.20
N PHE A 47 -9.74 7.62 10.60
CA PHE A 47 -9.75 6.41 9.78
C PHE A 47 -10.03 5.15 10.62
N ARG A 48 -9.42 5.03 11.81
CA ARG A 48 -9.71 3.94 12.76
C ARG A 48 -11.15 3.98 13.25
N ASP A 49 -11.67 5.17 13.58
CA ASP A 49 -13.07 5.35 13.98
C ASP A 49 -14.03 4.95 12.85
N TRP A 50 -13.69 5.29 11.60
CA TRP A 50 -14.45 4.85 10.44
C TRP A 50 -14.43 3.32 10.27
N MET A 51 -13.27 2.66 10.44
CA MET A 51 -13.17 1.20 10.40
C MET A 51 -14.01 0.53 11.50
N ALA A 52 -14.00 1.10 12.71
CA ALA A 52 -14.76 0.58 13.85
C ALA A 52 -16.29 0.64 13.63
N LYS A 53 -16.80 1.64 12.91
CA LYS A 53 -18.23 1.70 12.52
C LYS A 53 -18.68 0.52 11.66
N HIS A 54 -17.74 -0.17 11.01
CA HIS A 54 -17.97 -1.37 10.21
C HIS A 54 -17.52 -2.65 10.93
N SER A 55 -17.23 -2.56 12.24
CA SER A 55 -16.72 -3.67 13.07
C SER A 55 -15.43 -4.31 12.55
N LEU A 56 -14.67 -3.62 11.69
CA LEU A 56 -13.44 -4.18 11.09
C LEU A 56 -12.35 -4.31 12.16
N GLY A 57 -11.95 -5.54 12.47
CA GLY A 57 -11.00 -5.85 13.52
C GLY A 57 -11.62 -6.41 14.80
N ASP A 58 -12.96 -6.43 14.89
CA ASP A 58 -13.67 -7.17 15.93
C ASP A 58 -13.65 -8.67 15.63
N SER A 59 -13.81 -9.52 16.65
CA SER A 59 -13.70 -10.99 16.55
C SER A 59 -14.61 -11.65 15.50
N GLY A 60 -15.65 -10.95 15.03
CA GLY A 60 -16.57 -11.42 13.98
C GLY A 60 -16.25 -10.97 12.55
N TYR A 61 -15.36 -10.00 12.33
CA TYR A 61 -15.13 -9.40 11.00
C TYR A 61 -13.65 -9.29 10.66
N ARG A 62 -13.21 -10.18 9.77
CA ARG A 62 -11.86 -10.15 9.20
C ARG A 62 -11.78 -9.16 8.04
N TYR A 63 -10.66 -8.47 7.94
CA TYR A 63 -10.36 -7.57 6.84
C TYR A 63 -8.90 -7.70 6.40
N ALA A 64 -8.58 -7.11 5.25
CA ALA A 64 -7.22 -6.95 4.76
C ALA A 64 -7.13 -5.67 3.94
N PHE A 65 -5.98 -4.98 4.02
CA PHE A 65 -5.69 -3.87 3.11
C PHE A 65 -5.28 -4.39 1.73
N VAL A 66 -5.71 -3.70 0.68
CA VAL A 66 -5.35 -3.99 -0.70
C VAL A 66 -4.73 -2.74 -1.33
N THR A 67 -3.58 -2.91 -1.98
CA THR A 67 -2.82 -1.84 -2.63
C THR A 67 -2.40 -2.26 -4.04
N ASP A 68 -2.09 -1.31 -4.92
CA ASP A 68 -1.67 -1.56 -6.31
C ASP A 68 -0.14 -1.71 -6.47
N GLY A 69 0.56 -1.78 -5.34
CA GLY A 69 1.98 -1.99 -5.22
C GLY A 69 2.40 -1.98 -3.75
N PRO A 70 3.69 -2.14 -3.46
CA PRO A 70 4.15 -2.14 -2.07
C PRO A 70 4.22 -0.73 -1.46
N HIS A 71 4.31 0.32 -2.27
CA HIS A 71 4.71 1.64 -1.80
C HIS A 71 3.76 2.27 -0.77
N ASP A 72 2.45 2.08 -0.89
CA ASP A 72 1.47 2.70 0.04
C ASP A 72 1.75 2.35 1.50
N LEU A 73 1.87 1.06 1.80
CA LEU A 73 2.05 0.59 3.16
C LEU A 73 3.52 0.44 3.54
N TRP A 74 4.35 -0.14 2.66
CA TRP A 74 5.76 -0.36 2.95
C TRP A 74 6.58 0.92 3.00
N LYS A 75 6.36 1.85 2.07
CA LYS A 75 7.14 3.08 1.99
C LYS A 75 6.42 4.24 2.67
N PHE A 76 5.29 4.69 2.12
CA PHE A 76 4.65 5.94 2.53
C PHE A 76 4.07 5.88 3.94
N PHE A 77 3.27 4.87 4.26
CA PHE A 77 2.66 4.74 5.59
C PHE A 77 3.71 4.52 6.68
N GLN A 78 4.65 3.59 6.46
CA GLN A 78 5.75 3.36 7.40
C GLN A 78 6.55 4.64 7.66
N PHE A 79 6.98 5.33 6.61
CA PHE A 79 7.75 6.56 6.75
C PHE A 79 6.94 7.66 7.44
N GLN A 80 5.65 7.80 7.12
CA GLN A 80 4.78 8.78 7.74
C GLN A 80 4.57 8.51 9.24
N CYS A 81 4.47 7.24 9.65
CA CYS A 81 4.43 6.86 11.08
C CYS A 81 5.69 7.32 11.81
N ILE A 82 6.88 7.12 11.22
CA ILE A 82 8.16 7.59 11.78
C ILE A 82 8.15 9.12 11.90
N LEU A 83 7.78 9.84 10.85
CA LEU A 83 7.72 11.31 10.86
C LEU A 83 6.73 11.85 11.89
N SER A 84 5.66 11.10 12.15
CA SER A 84 4.61 11.49 13.09
C SER A 84 4.86 11.01 14.51
N ASN A 85 6.02 10.41 14.81
CA ASN A 85 6.36 9.83 16.13
C ASN A 85 5.31 8.82 16.60
N PHE A 86 5.03 7.80 15.79
CA PHE A 86 4.40 6.58 16.26
C PHE A 86 5.45 5.71 16.93
N GLU A 87 5.13 5.12 18.09
CA GLU A 87 6.03 4.19 18.79
C GLU A 87 6.32 2.96 17.93
N VAL A 88 5.28 2.41 17.32
CA VAL A 88 5.36 1.28 16.40
C VAL A 88 4.42 1.47 15.21
N ILE A 89 4.77 0.87 14.07
CA ILE A 89 3.87 0.82 12.91
C ILE A 89 2.65 -0.03 13.27
N PRO A 90 1.39 0.40 13.09
CA PRO A 90 0.22 -0.43 13.37
C PRO A 90 0.31 -1.84 12.76
N HIS A 91 0.07 -2.88 13.56
CA HIS A 91 0.33 -4.27 13.19
C HIS A 91 -0.43 -4.72 11.94
N ASP A 92 -1.70 -4.37 11.85
CA ASP A 92 -2.58 -4.68 10.71
C ASP A 92 -2.19 -3.94 9.42
N CYS A 93 -1.38 -2.89 9.51
CA CYS A 93 -0.78 -2.22 8.36
C CYS A 93 0.54 -2.87 7.92
N ARG A 94 1.04 -3.90 8.63
CA ARG A 94 2.29 -4.61 8.32
C ARG A 94 2.15 -5.77 7.34
N PHE A 95 0.93 -6.09 6.92
CA PHE A 95 0.68 -7.11 5.91
C PHE A 95 -0.50 -6.72 5.05
N PHE A 96 -0.41 -7.00 3.76
CA PHE A 96 -1.38 -6.52 2.80
C PHE A 96 -1.43 -7.37 1.53
N ILE A 97 -2.46 -7.11 0.74
CA ILE A 97 -2.68 -7.70 -0.57
C ILE A 97 -2.16 -6.72 -1.62
N ASN A 98 -1.04 -7.03 -2.24
CA ASN A 98 -0.61 -6.36 -3.45
C ASN A 98 -1.36 -6.98 -4.64
N VAL A 99 -2.40 -6.28 -5.12
CA VAL A 99 -3.28 -6.78 -6.19
C VAL A 99 -2.55 -6.90 -7.52
N LYS A 100 -1.57 -6.03 -7.78
CA LYS A 100 -0.76 -6.06 -9.00
C LYS A 100 0.01 -7.38 -9.12
N ARG A 101 0.57 -7.86 -8.01
CA ARG A 101 1.27 -9.16 -7.97
C ARG A 101 0.32 -10.33 -8.23
N ILE A 102 -0.89 -10.31 -7.66
CA ILE A 102 -1.90 -11.34 -7.92
C ILE A 102 -2.27 -11.34 -9.40
N PHE A 103 -2.52 -10.16 -9.97
CA PHE A 103 -2.85 -10.00 -11.38
C PHE A 103 -1.75 -10.56 -12.29
N GLU A 104 -0.49 -10.19 -12.06
CA GLU A 104 0.64 -10.67 -12.86
C GLU A 104 0.85 -12.19 -12.76
N GLN A 105 0.55 -12.79 -11.60
CA GLN A 105 0.73 -14.23 -11.35
C GLN A 105 -0.44 -15.10 -11.84
N ARG A 106 -1.65 -14.56 -11.85
CA ARG A 106 -2.88 -15.35 -12.05
C ARG A 106 -3.66 -14.98 -13.31
N VAL A 107 -3.37 -13.82 -13.90
CA VAL A 107 -4.09 -13.29 -15.06
C VAL A 107 -3.14 -13.12 -16.24
N ILE A 108 -2.28 -12.09 -16.20
CA ILE A 108 -1.33 -11.80 -17.28
C ILE A 108 -0.23 -10.85 -16.80
N LYS A 109 0.97 -11.01 -17.36
CA LYS A 109 2.09 -10.10 -17.13
C LYS A 109 1.76 -8.70 -17.65
N LEU A 110 1.97 -7.68 -16.83
CA LEU A 110 1.67 -6.31 -17.22
C LEU A 110 2.63 -5.78 -18.28
N VAL A 111 2.06 -5.14 -19.30
CA VAL A 111 2.80 -4.43 -20.34
C VAL A 111 3.37 -3.14 -19.74
N LYS A 112 4.63 -2.85 -20.04
CA LYS A 112 5.31 -1.60 -19.65
C LYS A 112 5.59 -0.75 -20.90
N GLY A 113 5.70 0.56 -20.72
CA GLY A 113 6.09 1.49 -21.79
C GLY A 113 4.99 1.85 -22.79
N ASN A 114 3.73 1.49 -22.54
CA ASN A 114 2.58 1.82 -23.38
C ASN A 114 1.86 3.12 -22.98
N GLY A 115 2.46 3.95 -22.12
CA GLY A 115 1.87 5.19 -21.61
C GLY A 115 0.70 5.01 -20.63
N GLN A 116 0.40 3.77 -20.20
CA GLN A 116 -0.65 3.48 -19.22
C GLN A 116 -0.06 3.08 -17.86
N SER A 117 -0.75 3.47 -16.78
CA SER A 117 -0.40 2.99 -15.44
C SER A 117 -0.72 1.50 -15.27
N ALA A 118 -0.16 0.88 -14.22
CA ALA A 118 -0.49 -0.52 -13.88
C ALA A 118 -2.01 -0.70 -13.65
N ILE A 119 -2.65 0.22 -12.91
CA ILE A 119 -4.10 0.19 -12.68
C ILE A 119 -4.86 0.21 -14.01
N GLN A 120 -4.49 1.10 -14.94
CA GLN A 120 -5.15 1.20 -16.24
C GLN A 120 -5.01 -0.08 -17.06
N ASN A 121 -3.82 -0.68 -17.10
CA ASN A 121 -3.59 -1.94 -17.79
C ASN A 121 -4.46 -3.07 -17.21
N MET A 122 -4.53 -3.19 -15.87
CA MET A 122 -5.35 -4.19 -15.19
C MET A 122 -6.85 -3.99 -15.45
N LEU A 123 -7.33 -2.75 -15.41
CA LEU A 123 -8.72 -2.42 -15.72
C LEU A 123 -9.08 -2.71 -17.17
N SER A 124 -8.20 -2.34 -18.11
CA SER A 124 -8.45 -2.49 -19.55
C SER A 124 -8.57 -3.96 -19.94
N TYR A 125 -7.79 -4.86 -19.31
CA TYR A 125 -7.93 -6.30 -19.48
C TYR A 125 -9.37 -6.79 -19.19
N TYR A 126 -10.01 -6.19 -18.17
CA TYR A 126 -11.39 -6.49 -17.79
C TYR A 126 -12.45 -5.68 -18.54
N GLY A 127 -12.06 -4.97 -19.62
CA GLY A 127 -12.96 -4.08 -20.36
C GLY A 127 -13.45 -2.89 -19.52
N LEU A 128 -12.73 -2.53 -18.44
CA LEU A 128 -13.08 -1.42 -17.58
C LEU A 128 -12.25 -0.18 -17.94
N SER A 129 -12.91 0.98 -17.99
CA SER A 129 -12.24 2.28 -17.99
C SER A 129 -11.95 2.75 -16.57
N PHE A 130 -10.87 3.53 -16.42
CA PHE A 130 -10.55 4.24 -15.19
C PHE A 130 -11.65 5.26 -14.88
N LYS A 131 -12.17 5.26 -13.65
CA LYS A 131 -13.18 6.23 -13.19
C LYS A 131 -12.53 7.33 -12.34
N GLY A 132 -12.88 8.59 -12.59
CA GLY A 132 -12.36 9.73 -11.85
C GLY A 132 -11.00 10.20 -12.38
N ARG A 133 -10.23 10.85 -11.51
CA ARG A 133 -8.95 11.48 -11.84
C ARG A 133 -7.79 10.57 -11.41
N LYS A 134 -6.83 10.32 -12.30
CA LYS A 134 -5.60 9.61 -11.94
C LYS A 134 -4.85 10.35 -10.84
N HIS A 135 -4.15 9.62 -9.96
CA HIS A 135 -3.39 10.19 -8.84
C HIS A 135 -4.25 10.95 -7.81
N CYS A 136 -5.58 10.75 -7.86
CA CYS A 136 -6.48 11.07 -6.77
C CYS A 136 -6.66 9.80 -5.93
N GLY A 137 -6.20 9.82 -4.68
CA GLY A 137 -6.15 8.60 -3.85
C GLY A 137 -7.49 7.87 -3.71
N LEU A 138 -8.61 8.59 -3.63
CA LEU A 138 -9.94 7.96 -3.58
C LEU A 138 -10.32 7.32 -4.91
N ASP A 139 -10.05 7.97 -6.04
CA ASP A 139 -10.39 7.43 -7.35
C ASP A 139 -9.54 6.21 -7.68
N ASP A 140 -8.24 6.24 -7.35
CA ASP A 140 -7.35 5.09 -7.46
C ASP A 140 -7.88 3.91 -6.60
N ALA A 141 -8.26 4.16 -5.35
CA ALA A 141 -8.84 3.14 -4.45
C ALA A 141 -10.16 2.55 -4.99
N ILE A 142 -11.06 3.38 -5.53
CA ILE A 142 -12.31 2.92 -6.16
C ILE A 142 -12.01 2.01 -7.35
N ASN A 143 -11.03 2.37 -8.18
CA ASN A 143 -10.64 1.57 -9.33
C ASN A 143 -10.00 0.23 -8.92
N ILE A 144 -9.17 0.22 -7.88
CA ILE A 144 -8.65 -1.03 -7.29
C ILE A 144 -9.78 -1.89 -6.74
N ALA A 145 -10.75 -1.31 -6.02
CA ALA A 145 -11.90 -2.07 -5.52
C ALA A 145 -12.72 -2.69 -6.66
N ARG A 146 -12.93 -1.95 -7.76
CA ARG A 146 -13.60 -2.48 -8.98
C ARG A 146 -12.82 -3.64 -9.60
N LEU A 147 -11.50 -3.54 -9.66
CA LEU A 147 -10.63 -4.62 -10.13
C LEU A 147 -10.73 -5.85 -9.22
N CYS A 148 -10.68 -5.67 -7.89
CA CYS A 148 -10.83 -6.76 -6.93
C CYS A 148 -12.16 -7.51 -7.09
N ILE A 149 -13.26 -6.79 -7.32
CA ILE A 149 -14.57 -7.40 -7.61
C ILE A 149 -14.50 -8.30 -8.85
N LYS A 150 -13.81 -7.87 -9.92
CA LYS A 150 -13.61 -8.68 -11.13
C LYS A 150 -12.77 -9.93 -10.87
N LEU A 151 -11.64 -9.77 -10.20
CA LEU A 151 -10.77 -10.90 -9.83
C LEU A 151 -11.54 -11.95 -9.01
N MET A 152 -12.36 -11.53 -8.05
CA MET A 152 -13.17 -12.44 -7.24
C MET A 152 -14.32 -13.09 -8.04
N GLN A 153 -14.91 -12.39 -9.02
CA GLN A 153 -15.89 -12.97 -9.96
C GLN A 153 -15.28 -14.12 -10.77
N ASP A 154 -14.01 -13.96 -11.17
CA ASP A 154 -13.21 -14.98 -11.85
C ASP A 154 -12.65 -16.07 -10.91
N LYS A 155 -13.09 -16.09 -9.65
CA LYS A 155 -12.64 -17.04 -8.61
C LYS A 155 -11.13 -16.98 -8.33
N ILE A 156 -10.51 -15.84 -8.59
CA ILE A 156 -9.11 -15.59 -8.18
C ILE A 156 -9.10 -15.20 -6.71
N GLU A 157 -8.41 -16.02 -5.91
CA GLU A 157 -8.24 -15.80 -4.48
C GLU A 157 -7.40 -14.53 -4.22
N LEU A 158 -7.98 -13.60 -3.46
CA LEU A 158 -7.26 -12.46 -2.90
C LEU A 158 -6.79 -12.82 -1.50
N ARG A 159 -5.47 -12.93 -1.32
CA ARG A 159 -4.85 -13.25 -0.03
C ARG A 159 -3.70 -12.31 0.27
N ILE A 160 -3.36 -12.21 1.55
CA ILE A 160 -2.13 -11.53 1.97
C ILE A 160 -0.96 -12.17 1.23
N ASN A 161 -0.18 -11.34 0.55
CA ASN A 161 0.94 -11.78 -0.26
C ASN A 161 2.22 -10.95 -0.02
N GLN A 162 2.14 -9.92 0.83
CA GLN A 162 3.26 -9.13 1.31
C GLN A 162 3.14 -8.86 2.80
N LYS A 163 4.28 -8.86 3.50
CA LYS A 163 4.43 -8.54 4.92
C LYS A 163 5.69 -7.68 5.11
N MET A 164 5.70 -6.92 6.18
CA MET A 164 6.82 -6.13 6.66
C MET A 164 7.43 -6.75 7.91
N THR A 165 8.73 -7.02 7.93
CA THR A 165 9.44 -7.66 9.06
C THR A 165 10.71 -6.88 9.43
N ARG A 166 11.14 -6.97 10.70
CA ARG A 166 12.47 -6.46 11.13
C ARG A 166 13.60 -7.32 10.58
N ARG A 167 13.37 -8.65 10.49
CA ARG A 167 14.37 -9.61 10.01
C ARG A 167 14.65 -9.39 8.52
N LEU A 168 15.94 -9.29 8.22
CA LEU A 168 16.49 -9.18 6.88
C LEU A 168 16.47 -10.56 6.22
N ASP A 169 15.81 -10.70 5.06
CA ASP A 169 16.14 -11.80 4.16
C ASP A 169 17.49 -11.46 3.49
N ARG A 170 18.57 -12.08 4.00
CA ARG A 170 19.93 -11.88 3.48
C ARG A 170 20.04 -12.19 1.98
N ASN A 171 19.17 -13.05 1.43
CA ASN A 171 19.15 -13.35 0.00
C ASN A 171 18.47 -12.22 -0.79
N GLU A 172 17.45 -11.58 -0.21
CA GLU A 172 16.77 -10.44 -0.81
C GLU A 172 17.67 -9.21 -0.84
N ASP A 173 18.43 -8.94 0.22
CA ASP A 173 19.46 -7.88 0.25
C ASP A 173 20.51 -8.06 -0.86
N ARG A 174 21.06 -9.26 -0.99
CA ARG A 174 22.05 -9.57 -2.05
C ARG A 174 21.48 -9.32 -3.44
N ARG A 175 20.24 -9.77 -3.69
CA ARG A 175 19.56 -9.51 -4.96
C ARG A 175 19.33 -8.02 -5.21
N ILE A 176 18.94 -7.26 -4.19
CA ILE A 176 18.71 -5.82 -4.30
C ILE A 176 20.03 -5.09 -4.59
N ASP A 177 21.12 -5.46 -3.93
CA ASP A 177 22.45 -4.91 -4.18
C ASP A 177 22.95 -5.24 -5.60
N GLU A 178 22.70 -6.45 -6.10
CA GLU A 178 23.02 -6.85 -7.49
C GLU A 178 22.20 -6.07 -8.52
N LEU A 179 20.91 -5.88 -8.27
CA LEU A 179 20.02 -5.08 -9.11
C LEU A 179 20.43 -3.61 -9.13
N ALA A 180 20.82 -3.04 -7.98
CA ALA A 180 21.30 -1.66 -7.89
C ALA A 180 22.62 -1.45 -8.67
N LYS A 181 23.49 -2.47 -8.73
CA LYS A 181 24.75 -2.42 -9.50
C LYS A 181 24.57 -2.56 -11.01
N SER A 182 23.44 -3.12 -11.46
CA SER A 182 23.21 -3.48 -12.88
C SER A 182 22.20 -2.57 -13.61
N SER A 183 21.66 -1.56 -12.94
CA SER A 183 20.53 -0.77 -13.46
C SER A 183 20.80 0.74 -13.41
N ASP A 184 20.72 1.38 -14.58
CA ASP A 184 20.65 2.85 -14.78
C ASP A 184 19.22 3.43 -14.53
N ARG A 185 18.31 2.66 -13.93
CA ARG A 185 16.87 3.02 -13.82
C ARG A 185 16.51 3.59 -12.45
N GLY A 186 15.87 4.76 -12.46
CA GLY A 186 15.42 5.49 -11.26
C GLY A 186 14.53 4.71 -10.29
N ASP A 187 13.66 3.81 -10.77
CA ASP A 187 12.77 3.02 -9.91
C ASP A 187 13.53 2.03 -9.00
N VAL A 188 14.60 1.41 -9.51
CA VAL A 188 15.43 0.47 -8.73
C VAL A 188 16.25 1.24 -7.70
N PHE A 189 16.74 2.42 -8.08
CA PHE A 189 17.46 3.31 -7.18
C PHE A 189 16.58 3.81 -6.04
N ASP A 190 15.34 4.26 -6.32
CA ASP A 190 14.39 4.67 -5.28
C ASP A 190 14.09 3.50 -4.33
N TYR A 191 13.75 2.32 -4.86
CA TYR A 191 13.50 1.14 -4.04
C TYR A 191 14.69 0.81 -3.12
N HIS A 192 15.91 0.81 -3.66
CA HIS A 192 17.14 0.53 -2.90
C HIS A 192 17.37 1.54 -1.77
N VAL A 193 17.17 2.84 -2.04
CA VAL A 193 17.31 3.91 -1.03
C VAL A 193 16.33 3.69 0.12
N TRP A 194 15.06 3.41 -0.18
CA TRP A 194 14.04 3.19 0.86
C TRP A 194 14.22 1.86 1.58
N HIS A 195 14.68 0.83 0.87
CA HIS A 195 15.04 -0.44 1.49
C HIS A 195 16.09 -0.26 2.58
N ARG A 196 17.09 0.60 2.38
CA ARG A 196 18.10 0.88 3.40
C ARG A 196 17.56 1.77 4.53
N LYS A 197 16.74 2.79 4.21
CA LYS A 197 16.27 3.79 5.17
C LYS A 197 15.16 3.31 6.11
N LEU A 198 14.30 2.40 5.66
CA LEU A 198 13.12 1.99 6.42
C LEU A 198 13.44 0.81 7.35
N PRO A 199 12.95 0.81 8.60
CA PRO A 199 13.26 -0.23 9.57
C PRO A 199 12.65 -1.59 9.22
N LEU A 200 11.40 -1.63 8.74
CA LEU A 200 10.73 -2.85 8.32
C LEU A 200 10.96 -3.12 6.83
N LYS A 201 11.40 -4.33 6.53
CA LYS A 201 11.69 -4.83 5.19
C LYS A 201 10.49 -5.55 4.61
N LEU A 202 10.30 -5.36 3.31
CA LEU A 202 9.23 -6.00 2.57
C LEU A 202 9.61 -7.46 2.29
N ARG A 203 8.70 -8.39 2.57
CA ARG A 203 8.85 -9.82 2.28
C ARG A 203 7.59 -10.37 1.60
N HIS A 204 7.76 -11.41 0.81
CA HIS A 204 6.63 -12.17 0.26
C HIS A 204 6.02 -13.13 1.27
N VAL A 205 4.68 -13.18 1.29
CA VAL A 205 3.92 -14.19 2.03
C VAL A 205 3.48 -15.29 1.07
N THR A 206 3.92 -16.52 1.35
CA THR A 206 3.56 -17.72 0.58
C THR A 206 2.09 -18.10 0.82
N ARG A 207 1.59 -19.08 0.06
CA ARG A 207 0.24 -19.59 0.29
C ARG A 207 0.17 -20.30 1.64
N ASP A 208 1.18 -21.10 1.97
CA ASP A 208 1.20 -21.91 3.20
C ASP A 208 1.23 -21.03 4.44
N GLU A 209 2.11 -20.02 4.49
CA GLU A 209 2.15 -19.03 5.58
C GLU A 209 0.82 -18.27 5.75
N PHE A 210 0.10 -18.00 4.64
CA PHE A 210 -1.22 -17.38 4.70
C PHE A 210 -2.27 -18.32 5.31
N LEU A 211 -2.24 -19.60 4.95
CA LEU A 211 -3.18 -20.61 5.43
C LEU A 211 -2.91 -21.01 6.89
N SER A 212 -1.64 -21.12 7.29
CA SER A 212 -1.25 -21.44 8.66
C SER A 212 -1.44 -20.26 9.61
N GLY A 213 -1.43 -19.03 9.09
CA GLY A 213 -1.55 -17.81 9.90
C GLY A 213 -0.22 -17.25 10.38
N GLU A 214 0.92 -17.88 10.07
CA GLU A 214 2.29 -17.44 10.41
C GLU A 214 2.58 -16.00 9.96
N TYR A 215 1.90 -15.51 8.92
CA TYR A 215 2.03 -14.11 8.50
C TYR A 215 1.55 -13.12 9.58
N LEU A 216 0.79 -13.54 10.59
CA LEU A 216 0.34 -12.71 11.70
C LEU A 216 1.39 -12.60 12.82
N ASP A 217 2.44 -13.42 12.81
CA ASP A 217 3.43 -13.44 13.88
C ASP A 217 4.22 -12.13 13.90
N CYS A 218 4.24 -11.45 15.04
CA CYS A 218 4.83 -10.12 15.12
C CYS A 218 6.23 -10.15 15.74
N ASP A 219 7.26 -10.38 14.92
CA ASP A 219 8.71 -10.31 15.29
C ASP A 219 9.18 -8.93 15.84
N SER A 220 8.26 -8.02 16.13
CA SER A 220 8.50 -6.64 16.54
C SER A 220 7.49 -6.12 17.56
N CYS A 221 6.54 -6.96 17.96
CA CYS A 221 5.64 -6.72 19.09
C CYS A 221 6.19 -7.42 20.34
N ASP A 222 6.97 -8.49 20.16
CA ASP A 222 7.59 -9.27 21.25
C ASP A 222 8.76 -8.54 21.94
N ASP A 223 9.23 -7.41 21.41
CA ASP A 223 10.33 -6.60 21.96
C ASP A 223 9.84 -5.38 22.80
N LEU A 224 8.56 -5.34 23.20
CA LEU A 224 8.01 -4.26 24.04
C LEU A 224 7.97 -4.59 25.54
N ASP A 225 8.41 -5.80 25.92
CA ASP A 225 8.42 -6.30 27.30
C ASP A 225 9.84 -6.41 27.92
N GLU A 226 10.84 -5.70 27.39
CA GLU A 226 12.19 -5.57 28.00
C GLU A 226 12.60 -4.12 28.30
#